data_AF-A0A319D3W2-F1
#
_entry.id   AF-A0A319D3W2-F1
#
_cell.length_a   1.000
_cell.length_b   1.000
_cell.length_c   1.000
_cell.angle_alpha   90.00
_cell.angle_beta   90.00
_cell.angle_gamma   90.00
#
_symmetry.space_group_name_H-M   'P 1'
#
loop_
_entity.id
_entity.type
_entity.pdbx_description
1 polymer ?
#
loop_
_entity_poly.entity_id
_entity_poly.type
_entity_poly.pdbx_seq_one_letter_code
_entity_poly.pdbx_strand_id
1 'polypeptide(L)'
;MVSPNGRIPVFTDSANSLNILYQEGYTRTTRWLDNCYLFVADMIKKNIIKISHITGTQNPADSFTKLLEQEAFRTFLNLLGITSRIKPQPQPSGET
;
A
#
# COMPACT_ATOMS: atom_id res chain seq x y z
N MET A 1 -12.39 -0.94 -4.43
CA MET A 1 -12.79 -1.09 -3.02
C MET A 1 -13.08 0.29 -2.46
N VAL A 2 -14.35 0.67 -2.26
CA VAL A 2 -14.72 1.94 -1.62
C VAL A 2 -15.04 1.60 -0.16
N SER A 3 -14.52 2.37 0.80
CA SER A 3 -14.83 2.15 2.22
C SER A 3 -16.35 2.25 2.45
N PRO A 4 -16.94 1.52 3.40
CA PRO A 4 -18.37 1.61 3.73
C PRO A 4 -18.88 3.05 3.97
N ASN A 5 -17.96 3.97 4.29
CA ASN A 5 -18.22 5.38 4.56
C ASN A 5 -18.06 6.29 3.32
N GLY A 6 -17.91 5.75 2.11
CA GLY A 6 -17.64 6.52 0.88
C GLY A 6 -16.22 7.09 0.77
N ARG A 7 -15.36 6.82 1.76
CA ARG A 7 -13.98 7.31 1.82
C ARG A 7 -13.03 6.42 1.02
N ILE A 8 -12.02 7.05 0.43
CA ILE A 8 -10.95 6.31 -0.25
C ILE A 8 -9.92 5.91 0.80
N PRO A 9 -9.69 4.60 1.03
CA PRO A 9 -8.62 4.16 1.91
C PRO A 9 -7.27 4.38 1.23
N VAL A 10 -6.35 5.02 1.96
CA VAL A 10 -4.96 5.22 1.55
C VAL A 10 -4.07 4.60 2.61
N PHE A 11 -3.03 3.88 2.20
CA PHE A 11 -2.11 3.22 3.11
C PHE A 11 -0.69 3.76 2.94
N THR A 12 0.04 3.87 4.04
CA THR A 12 1.45 4.29 4.06
C THR A 12 2.22 3.47 5.08
N ASP A 13 3.47 3.18 4.80
CA ASP A 13 4.42 2.58 5.75
C ASP A 13 5.36 3.60 6.38
N SER A 14 5.23 4.89 6.01
CA SER A 14 5.99 5.98 6.61
C SER A 14 5.26 6.52 7.85
N ALA A 15 5.65 6.02 9.03
CA ALA A 15 5.21 6.59 10.30
C ALA A 15 5.52 8.08 10.43
N ASN A 16 6.65 8.54 9.85
CA ASN A 16 7.03 9.95 9.84
C ASN A 16 6.04 10.79 9.02
N SER A 17 5.63 10.33 7.84
CA SER A 17 4.63 11.03 7.03
C SER A 17 3.29 11.13 7.74
N LEU A 18 2.91 10.07 8.47
CA LEU A 18 1.69 10.08 9.28
C LEU A 18 1.78 11.12 10.40
N ASN A 19 2.91 11.16 11.13
CA ASN A 19 3.14 12.16 12.17
C ASN A 19 3.10 13.58 11.63
N ILE A 20 3.71 13.86 10.47
CA ILE A 20 3.68 15.18 9.84
C ILE A 20 2.25 15.60 9.50
N LEU A 21 1.40 14.68 9.04
CA LEU A 21 0.01 14.97 8.67
C LEU A 21 -0.91 15.21 9.87
N TYR A 22 -0.63 14.60 11.03
CA TYR A 22 -1.45 14.70 12.23
C TYR A 22 -0.90 15.66 13.30
N GLN A 23 0.38 16.02 13.25
CA GLN A 23 0.89 17.14 14.03
C GLN A 23 0.38 18.44 13.42
N GLU A 24 -0.55 19.09 14.11
CA GLU A 24 -1.02 20.41 13.75
C GLU A 24 0.16 21.39 13.78
N GLY A 25 0.55 21.90 12.60
CA GLY A 25 1.64 22.86 12.49
C GLY A 25 2.53 22.57 11.30
N TYR A 26 2.37 23.40 10.28
CA TYR A 26 3.31 23.44 9.17
C TYR A 26 4.65 24.05 9.65
N THR A 27 5.75 23.29 9.55
CA THR A 27 7.08 23.71 10.04
C THR A 27 8.02 24.00 8.88
N ARG A 28 9.03 24.85 9.10
CA ARG A 28 10.01 25.23 8.06
C ARG A 28 10.76 24.03 7.47
N THR A 29 10.90 22.94 8.22
CA THR A 29 11.58 21.69 7.81
C THR A 29 10.75 20.85 6.84
N THR A 30 9.42 21.03 6.79
CA THR A 30 8.53 20.35 5.84
C THR A 30 8.17 21.21 4.63
N ARG A 31 8.86 22.35 4.44
CA ARG A 31 8.53 23.32 3.39
C ARG A 31 8.67 22.82 1.95
N TRP A 32 9.52 21.82 1.75
CA TRP A 32 9.67 21.21 0.43
C TRP A 32 8.45 20.34 0.05
N LEU A 33 7.56 20.03 1.00
CA LEU A 33 6.36 19.22 0.80
C LEU A 33 5.08 20.04 0.60
N ASP A 34 5.14 21.39 0.63
CA ASP A 34 3.98 22.28 0.79
C ASP A 34 2.74 21.86 0.01
N ASN A 35 2.85 21.75 -1.31
CA ASN A 35 1.69 21.47 -2.15
C ASN A 35 1.10 20.08 -1.88
N CYS A 36 1.96 19.06 -1.74
CA CYS A 36 1.53 17.69 -1.46
C CYS A 36 0.91 17.59 -0.06
N TYR A 37 1.56 18.19 0.95
CA TYR A 37 1.07 18.22 2.32
C TYR A 37 -0.29 18.93 2.40
N LEU A 38 -0.40 20.15 1.87
CA LEU A 38 -1.63 20.94 1.92
C LEU A 38 -2.77 20.24 1.20
N PHE A 39 -2.50 19.63 0.04
CA PHE A 39 -3.49 18.85 -0.70
C PHE A 39 -3.99 17.64 0.11
N VAL A 40 -3.08 16.84 0.65
CA VAL A 40 -3.47 15.64 1.43
C VAL A 40 -4.19 16.03 2.72
N ALA A 41 -3.72 17.06 3.42
CA ALA A 41 -4.36 17.59 4.61
C ALA A 41 -5.79 18.08 4.32
N ASP A 42 -6.00 18.79 3.21
CA ASP A 42 -7.33 19.23 2.77
C ASP A 42 -8.25 18.04 2.45
N MET A 43 -7.75 17.01 1.77
CA MET A 43 -8.50 15.78 1.46
C MET A 43 -8.91 15.01 2.72
N ILE A 44 -8.05 14.98 3.75
CA ILE A 44 -8.38 14.42 5.08
C ILE A 44 -9.44 15.28 5.76
N LYS A 45 -9.26 16.60 5.78
CA LYS A 45 -10.18 17.56 6.42
C LYS A 45 -11.58 17.51 5.80
N LYS A 46 -11.67 17.37 4.48
CA LYS A 46 -12.93 17.16 3.73
C LYS A 46 -13.49 15.74 3.88
N ASN A 47 -12.83 14.88 4.65
CA ASN A 47 -13.22 13.49 4.89
C ASN A 47 -13.35 12.66 3.59
N ILE A 48 -12.55 12.98 2.57
CA ILE A 48 -12.54 12.27 1.28
C ILE A 48 -11.67 11.02 1.36
N ILE A 49 -10.52 11.13 2.05
CA ILE A 49 -9.59 10.03 2.24
C ILE A 49 -9.44 9.66 3.71
N LYS A 50 -9.09 8.40 3.97
CA LYS A 50 -8.63 7.94 5.28
C LYS A 50 -7.26 7.29 5.10
N ILE A 51 -6.26 7.84 5.77
CA ILE A 51 -4.90 7.28 5.75
C ILE A 51 -4.75 6.29 6.91
N SER A 52 -4.09 5.16 6.69
CA SER A 52 -3.77 4.17 7.72
C SER A 52 -2.36 3.62 7.53
N HIS A 53 -1.68 3.33 8.64
CA HIS A 53 -0.34 2.78 8.60
C HIS A 53 -0.37 1.26 8.30
N ILE A 54 0.54 0.79 7.45
CA ILE A 54 0.81 -0.64 7.19
C ILE A 54 2.31 -0.91 7.21
N THR A 55 2.75 -2.15 7.35
CA THR A 55 4.18 -2.46 7.24
C THR A 55 4.62 -2.39 5.77
N GLY A 56 5.87 -2.02 5.50
CA GLY A 56 6.41 -1.98 4.13
C GLY A 56 6.31 -3.32 3.40
N THR A 57 6.47 -4.44 4.12
CA THR A 57 6.26 -5.79 3.60
C THR A 57 4.83 -6.09 3.16
N GLN A 58 3.85 -5.34 3.67
CA GLN A 58 2.44 -5.43 3.31
C GLN A 58 2.03 -4.32 2.34
N ASN A 59 2.95 -3.42 1.96
CA ASN A 59 2.69 -2.31 1.06
C ASN A 59 3.14 -2.67 -0.36
N PRO A 60 2.21 -3.01 -1.29
CA PRO A 60 2.60 -3.29 -2.67
C PRO A 60 3.28 -2.10 -3.34
N ALA A 61 2.94 -0.86 -2.94
CA ALA A 61 3.56 0.35 -3.50
C ALA A 61 5.05 0.45 -3.18
N ASP A 62 5.48 0.03 -1.99
CA ASP A 62 6.89 -0.03 -1.62
C ASP A 62 7.65 -1.01 -2.54
N SER A 63 7.04 -2.17 -2.79
CA SER A 63 7.58 -3.19 -3.69
C SER A 63 7.71 -2.72 -5.14
N PHE A 64 6.83 -1.84 -5.62
CA PHE A 64 6.94 -1.24 -6.96
C PHE A 64 8.09 -0.24 -7.09
N THR A 65 8.61 0.31 -5.99
CA THR A 65 9.67 1.34 -6.01
C THR A 65 11.07 0.79 -5.75
N LYS A 66 11.17 -0.49 -5.39
CA LYS A 66 12.43 -1.16 -5.05
C LYS A 66 12.82 -2.20 -6.09
N LEU A 67 14.11 -2.45 -6.22
CA LEU A 67 14.61 -3.67 -6.82
C LEU A 67 14.34 -4.82 -5.84
N LEU A 68 13.61 -5.84 -6.30
CA LEU A 68 13.20 -6.96 -5.45
C LEU A 68 14.08 -8.17 -5.71
N GLU A 69 14.63 -8.73 -4.63
CA GLU A 69 15.23 -10.06 -4.64
C GLU A 69 14.15 -11.14 -4.87
N GLN A 70 14.58 -12.33 -5.28
CA GLN A 70 13.67 -13.40 -5.75
C GLN A 70 12.54 -13.74 -4.75
N GLU A 71 12.85 -13.79 -3.45
CA GLU A 71 11.87 -14.11 -2.41
C GLU A 71 10.88 -12.96 -2.16
N ALA A 72 11.38 -11.73 -2.14
CA ALA A 72 10.55 -10.53 -2.01
C ALA A 72 9.62 -10.38 -3.23
N PHE A 73 10.10 -10.71 -4.43
CA PHE A 73 9.30 -10.72 -5.65
C PHE A 73 8.17 -11.75 -5.60
N ARG A 74 8.41 -12.96 -5.08
CA ARG A 74 7.35 -13.97 -4.88
C ARG A 74 6.27 -13.49 -3.92
N THR A 75 6.67 -12.90 -2.79
CA THR A 75 5.73 -12.31 -1.82
C THR A 75 4.92 -11.19 -2.48
N PHE A 76 5.55 -10.35 -3.27
CA PHE A 76 4.90 -9.29 -4.01
C PHE A 76 3.87 -9.81 -5.03
N LEU A 77 4.18 -10.86 -5.79
CA LEU A 77 3.21 -11.50 -6.70
C LEU A 77 1.96 -11.99 -5.95
N ASN A 78 2.16 -12.57 -4.76
CA ASN A 78 1.04 -13.00 -3.91
C ASN A 78 0.21 -11.78 -3.42
N LEU A 79 0.84 -10.67 -3.04
CA LEU A 79 0.14 -9.43 -2.67
C LEU A 79 -0.69 -8.86 -3.82
N LEU A 80 -0.22 -9.00 -5.06
CA LEU A 80 -0.95 -8.61 -6.26
C LEU A 80 -2.04 -9.61 -6.67
N GLY A 81 -2.14 -10.76 -6.00
CA GLY A 81 -3.05 -11.83 -6.38
C GLY A 81 -2.64 -12.57 -7.67
N ILE A 82 -1.38 -12.41 -8.10
CA ILE A 82 -0.81 -13.10 -9.26
C ILE A 82 -0.30 -14.46 -8.80
N THR A 83 -1.21 -15.43 -8.70
CA THR A 83 -0.88 -16.81 -8.38
C THR A 83 -0.84 -17.67 -9.64
N SER A 84 0.15 -18.56 -9.73
CA SER A 84 0.20 -19.56 -10.80
C SER A 84 -1.01 -20.48 -10.70
N ARG A 85 -1.78 -20.61 -11.79
CA ARG A 85 -2.78 -21.68 -11.89
C ARG A 85 -2.03 -23.02 -12.00
N ILE A 86 -1.92 -23.74 -10.89
CA ILE A 86 -1.58 -25.15 -10.97
C ILE A 86 -2.77 -25.84 -11.63
N LYS A 87 -2.64 -26.25 -12.90
CA LYS A 87 -3.56 -27.21 -13.52
C LYS A 87 -3.38 -28.51 -12.71
N PRO A 88 -4.44 -29.08 -12.11
CA PRO A 88 -4.30 -30.39 -11.46
C PRO A 88 -3.76 -31.37 -12.50
N GLN A 89 -2.61 -31.99 -12.22
CA GLN A 89 -2.10 -33.05 -13.06
C GLN A 89 -3.09 -34.22 -13.00
N PRO A 90 -3.49 -34.81 -14.14
CA PRO A 90 -4.25 -36.05 -14.12
C PRO A 90 -3.41 -37.10 -13.40
N GLN A 91 -3.98 -37.70 -12.34
CA GLN A 91 -3.37 -38.85 -11.69
C GLN A 91 -3.16 -39.94 -12.75
N PRO A 92 -1.99 -40.60 -12.81
CA PRO A 92 -1.83 -41.73 -13.70
C PRO A 92 -2.84 -42.79 -13.27
N SER A 93 -3.81 -43.03 -14.15
CA SER A 93 -4.67 -44.21 -14.10
C SER A 93 -3.75 -45.42 -14.10
N GLY A 94 -3.65 -46.07 -12.95
CA GLY A 94 -2.99 -47.36 -12.81
C GLY A 94 -3.70 -48.35 -13.73
N GLU A 95 -3.09 -48.64 -14.87
CA GLU A 95 -3.43 -49.78 -15.69
C GLU A 95 -2.66 -51.01 -15.20
N THR A 96 -3.44 -52.04 -14.89
CA THR A 96 -3.11 -53.47 -14.65
C THR A 96 -2.31 -53.86 -13.41
#